data_AF-A0A0G4NGT6-F1
#
_entry.id   AF-A0A0G4NGT6-F1
#
_cell.length_a   1.000
_cell.length_b   1.000
_cell.length_c   1.000
_cell.angle_alpha   90.00
_cell.angle_beta   90.00
_cell.angle_gamma   90.00
#
_symmetry.space_group_name_H-M   'P 1'
#
loop_
_entity.id
_entity.type
_entity.pdbx_description
1 polymer ?
#
loop_
_entity_poly.entity_id
_entity_poly.type
_entity_poly.pdbx_seq_one_letter_code
_entity_poly.pdbx_strand_id
1 'polypeptide(L)'
;HDFKTPNEKIPWSEWHLKVPATQRPFPRNKKYISVNNFGFGGTNAHVVLGKAPFPAKRSESWQSTRSATPDEKARSKKLFVVSANDKNSVAAVMKQMVIYLEQRPEIFQADLMKNVAYTLGSRRSLLPCRVAIPAADSFELIEALN
;
A
#
# COMPACT_ATOMS: atom_id res chain seq x y z
N HIS A 1 16.94 8.74 -18.56
CA HIS A 1 16.63 10.09 -19.08
C HIS A 1 16.92 10.17 -20.59
N ASP A 2 16.92 9.03 -21.32
CA ASP A 2 17.79 8.89 -22.51
C ASP A 2 17.09 8.50 -23.82
N PHE A 3 15.76 8.47 -23.87
CA PHE A 3 15.06 8.29 -25.14
C PHE A 3 14.80 9.65 -25.81
N LYS A 4 15.79 10.14 -26.57
CA LYS A 4 15.71 11.41 -27.34
C LYS A 4 15.45 11.16 -28.81
N THR A 5 16.27 10.30 -29.42
CA THR A 5 16.19 9.95 -30.85
C THR A 5 15.93 8.45 -30.98
N PRO A 6 14.86 8.03 -31.69
CA PRO A 6 14.61 6.62 -31.93
C PRO A 6 15.69 6.00 -32.82
N ASN A 7 16.05 4.74 -32.57
CA ASN A 7 16.96 3.99 -33.45
C ASN A 7 16.25 3.70 -34.79
N GLU A 8 16.83 4.14 -35.89
CA GLU A 8 16.29 3.98 -37.26
C GLU A 8 16.21 2.52 -37.71
N LYS A 9 17.02 1.63 -37.11
CA LYS A 9 16.98 0.18 -37.39
C LYS A 9 15.72 -0.50 -36.85
N ILE A 10 14.93 0.18 -36.01
CA ILE A 10 13.67 -0.34 -35.48
C ILE A 10 12.52 0.22 -36.34
N PRO A 11 11.69 -0.62 -36.98
CA PRO A 11 10.56 -0.16 -37.78
C PRO A 11 9.36 0.23 -36.89
N TRP A 12 9.48 1.37 -36.20
CA TRP A 12 8.53 1.84 -35.17
C TRP A 12 7.08 1.92 -35.63
N SER A 13 6.85 2.46 -36.84
CA SER A 13 5.51 2.66 -37.41
C SER A 13 4.83 1.33 -37.75
N GLU A 14 5.60 0.40 -38.31
CA GLU A 14 5.13 -0.95 -38.69
C GLU A 14 4.81 -1.79 -37.46
N TRP A 15 5.68 -1.74 -36.43
CA TRP A 15 5.47 -2.50 -35.19
C TRP A 15 4.53 -1.81 -34.20
N HIS A 16 3.99 -0.64 -34.56
CA HIS A 16 3.11 0.17 -33.71
C HIS A 16 3.69 0.45 -32.31
N LEU A 17 5.01 0.62 -32.22
CA LEU A 17 5.73 0.83 -30.97
C LEU A 17 5.77 2.31 -30.59
N LYS A 18 5.63 2.60 -29.28
CA LYS A 18 5.75 3.94 -28.71
C LYS A 18 6.43 3.89 -27.36
N VAL A 19 7.50 4.67 -27.19
CA VAL A 19 8.19 4.81 -25.90
C VAL A 19 7.63 6.01 -25.13
N PRO A 20 7.20 5.86 -23.86
CA PRO A 20 6.81 6.99 -23.02
C PRO A 20 8.05 7.77 -22.56
N ALA A 21 8.30 8.95 -23.13
CA ALA A 21 9.42 9.81 -22.75
C ALA A 21 9.19 10.59 -21.44
N THR A 22 7.93 10.79 -21.05
CA THR A 22 7.52 11.48 -19.82
C THR A 22 6.48 10.66 -19.06
N GLN A 23 6.32 10.95 -17.76
CA GLN A 23 5.27 10.35 -16.95
C GLN A 23 3.91 10.74 -17.52
N ARG A 24 3.06 9.74 -17.76
CA ARG A 24 1.72 9.92 -18.30
C ARG A 24 0.75 8.90 -17.71
N PRO A 25 -0.57 9.19 -17.69
CA PRO A 25 -1.58 8.24 -17.27
C PRO A 25 -1.52 6.94 -18.08
N PHE A 26 -1.81 5.81 -17.44
CA PHE A 26 -1.90 4.54 -18.12
C PHE A 26 -3.09 4.51 -19.11
N PRO A 27 -2.94 4.00 -20.35
CA PRO A 27 -4.01 4.03 -21.34
C PRO A 27 -5.25 3.23 -20.89
N ARG A 28 -6.43 3.87 -20.91
CA ARG A 28 -7.69 3.27 -20.41
C ARG A 28 -8.12 2.01 -21.16
N ASN A 29 -7.75 1.89 -22.43
CA ASN A 29 -8.09 0.75 -23.29
C ASN A 29 -7.11 -0.43 -23.18
N LYS A 30 -6.03 -0.31 -22.39
CA LYS A 30 -5.06 -1.37 -22.17
C LYS A 30 -5.32 -2.02 -20.82
N LYS A 31 -5.49 -3.35 -20.83
CA LYS A 31 -5.77 -4.15 -19.62
C LYS A 31 -4.54 -4.91 -19.12
N TYR A 32 -3.58 -5.14 -20.01
CA TYR A 32 -2.43 -5.99 -19.78
C TYR A 32 -1.13 -5.22 -20.01
N ILE A 33 -0.11 -5.60 -19.25
CA ILE A 33 1.27 -5.18 -19.41
C ILE A 33 2.10 -6.45 -19.61
N SER A 34 3.08 -6.39 -20.50
CA SER A 34 4.05 -7.46 -20.67
C SER A 34 5.39 -7.03 -20.07
N VAL A 35 6.05 -7.97 -19.38
CA VAL A 35 7.42 -7.86 -18.90
C VAL A 35 8.25 -8.91 -19.62
N ASN A 36 9.28 -8.45 -20.33
CA ASN A 36 10.22 -9.29 -21.06
C ASN A 36 11.59 -9.27 -20.38
N ASN A 37 12.25 -10.42 -20.34
CA ASN A 37 13.64 -10.56 -19.95
C ASN A 37 14.36 -11.49 -20.95
N PHE A 38 15.48 -11.02 -21.48
CA PHE A 38 16.34 -11.78 -22.40
C PHE A 38 17.73 -11.90 -21.76
N GLY A 39 18.04 -13.08 -21.23
CA GLY A 39 19.32 -13.35 -20.57
C GLY A 39 20.43 -13.64 -21.58
N PHE A 40 21.64 -13.17 -21.29
CA PHE A 40 22.81 -13.36 -22.16
C PHE A 40 23.09 -14.84 -22.51
N GLY A 41 22.88 -15.75 -21.55
CA GLY A 41 23.04 -17.20 -21.76
C GLY A 41 21.93 -17.86 -22.61
N GLY A 42 21.01 -17.08 -23.18
CA GLY A 42 19.92 -17.56 -24.03
C GLY A 42 18.62 -17.91 -23.29
N THR A 43 18.59 -17.81 -21.95
CA THR A 43 17.36 -17.98 -21.19
C THR A 43 16.48 -16.75 -21.31
N ASN A 44 15.25 -16.95 -21.80
CA ASN A 44 14.27 -15.89 -21.99
C ASN A 44 13.07 -16.13 -21.08
N ALA A 45 12.49 -15.04 -20.55
CA ALA A 45 11.27 -15.09 -19.75
C ALA A 45 10.30 -13.98 -20.18
N HIS A 46 9.01 -14.31 -20.17
CA HIS A 46 7.92 -13.42 -20.53
C HIS A 46 6.79 -13.56 -19.51
N VAL A 47 6.31 -12.44 -19.00
CA VAL A 47 5.16 -12.41 -18.07
C VAL A 47 4.13 -11.41 -18.58
N VAL A 48 2.86 -11.82 -18.62
CA VAL A 48 1.72 -10.95 -18.89
C VAL A 48 0.99 -10.68 -17.58
N LEU A 49 0.86 -9.40 -17.23
CA LEU A 49 0.21 -8.92 -16.01
C LEU A 49 -1.10 -8.23 -16.35
N GLY A 50 -2.17 -8.62 -15.67
CA GLY A 50 -3.46 -7.93 -15.71
C GLY A 50 -3.66 -7.04 -14.50
N LYS A 51 -4.53 -6.04 -14.61
CA LYS A 51 -5.03 -5.31 -13.45
C LYS A 51 -5.72 -6.27 -12.48
N ALA A 52 -5.42 -6.17 -11.19
CA ALA A 52 -6.13 -6.93 -10.17
C ALA A 52 -7.65 -6.64 -10.23
N PRO A 53 -8.52 -7.65 -10.01
CA PRO A 53 -9.95 -7.42 -9.93
C PRO A 53 -10.22 -6.43 -8.79
N PHE A 54 -11.21 -5.56 -8.96
CA PHE A 54 -11.66 -4.74 -7.85
C PHE A 54 -12.24 -5.67 -6.78
N PRO A 55 -11.76 -5.62 -5.53
CA PRO A 55 -12.42 -6.37 -4.46
C PRO A 55 -13.86 -5.88 -4.39
N ALA A 56 -14.81 -6.80 -4.41
CA ALA A 56 -16.21 -6.47 -4.15
C ALA A 56 -16.24 -5.70 -2.82
N LYS A 57 -16.92 -4.53 -2.79
CA LYS A 57 -17.17 -3.84 -1.53
C LYS A 57 -17.78 -4.87 -0.59
N ARG A 58 -17.08 -5.17 0.50
CA ARG A 58 -17.56 -6.11 1.51
C ARG A 58 -18.90 -5.55 1.99
N SER A 59 -20.02 -6.19 1.62
CA SER A 59 -21.33 -5.83 2.16
C SER A 59 -21.21 -5.89 3.68
N GLU A 60 -21.64 -4.85 4.37
CA GLU A 60 -21.61 -4.75 5.83
C GLU A 60 -22.64 -5.68 6.50
N SER A 61 -22.73 -6.94 6.04
CA SER A 61 -23.66 -7.95 6.56
C SER A 61 -23.19 -8.60 7.86
N TRP A 62 -22.04 -8.20 8.41
CA TRP A 62 -21.65 -8.55 9.78
C TRP A 62 -22.16 -7.51 10.78
N GLN A 63 -23.48 -7.39 10.89
CA GLN A 63 -24.10 -6.83 12.09
C GLN A 63 -23.97 -7.86 13.21
N SER A 64 -22.84 -7.81 13.91
CA SER A 64 -22.71 -8.45 15.21
C SER A 64 -23.64 -7.74 16.20
N THR A 65 -24.41 -8.56 16.89
CA THR A 65 -25.44 -8.37 17.93
C THR A 65 -24.99 -7.56 19.17
N ARG A 66 -24.46 -6.35 18.98
CA ARG A 66 -24.33 -5.36 20.07
C ARG A 66 -24.72 -3.96 19.61
N SER A 67 -25.81 -3.49 20.23
CA SER A 67 -26.41 -2.16 20.17
C SER A 67 -25.49 -1.10 20.79
N ALA A 68 -24.30 -0.90 20.24
CA ALA A 68 -23.52 0.30 20.52
C ALA A 68 -23.86 1.33 19.44
N THR A 69 -24.06 2.58 19.86
CA THR A 69 -24.34 3.68 18.92
C THR A 69 -23.16 3.86 17.94
N PRO A 70 -23.39 4.40 16.74
CA PRO A 70 -22.31 4.64 15.77
C PRO A 70 -21.13 5.43 16.35
N ASP A 71 -21.43 6.36 17.27
CA ASP A 71 -20.45 7.21 17.96
C ASP A 71 -19.55 6.43 18.94
N GLU A 72 -20.07 5.42 19.63
CA GLU A 72 -19.30 4.59 20.58
C GLU A 72 -18.33 3.63 19.87
N LYS A 73 -18.72 3.06 18.72
CA LYS A 73 -17.85 2.18 17.95
C LYS A 73 -16.68 2.94 17.32
N ALA A 74 -16.94 4.17 16.85
CA ALA A 74 -15.92 5.03 16.24
C ALA A 74 -14.82 5.41 17.26
N ARG A 75 -15.19 5.68 18.51
CA ARG A 75 -14.26 6.13 19.57
C ARG A 75 -13.63 5.02 20.41
N SER A 76 -13.92 3.76 20.15
CA SER A 76 -13.25 2.66 20.85
C SER A 76 -11.74 2.65 20.56
N LYS A 77 -10.93 2.70 21.64
CA LYS A 77 -9.47 2.61 21.53
C LYS A 77 -9.07 1.28 20.92
N LYS A 78 -8.11 1.34 20.00
CA LYS A 78 -7.51 0.21 19.31
C LYS A 78 -6.04 0.11 19.72
N LEU A 79 -5.50 -1.10 19.70
CA LEU A 79 -4.12 -1.34 20.07
C LEU A 79 -3.24 -1.40 18.82
N PHE A 80 -2.25 -0.52 18.75
CA PHE A 80 -1.27 -0.46 17.67
C PHE A 80 0.06 -1.03 18.17
N VAL A 81 0.48 -2.15 17.59
CA VAL A 81 1.69 -2.85 18.02
C VAL A 81 2.81 -2.61 17.00
N VAL A 82 3.88 -1.97 17.45
CA VAL A 82 5.11 -1.81 16.67
C VAL A 82 6.17 -2.74 17.26
N SER A 83 6.86 -3.48 16.40
CA SER A 83 7.97 -4.34 16.83
C SER A 83 9.15 -4.34 15.88
N ALA A 84 10.35 -4.49 16.44
CA ALA A 84 11.60 -4.66 15.72
C ALA A 84 12.60 -5.49 16.55
N ASN A 85 13.79 -5.76 16.01
CA ASN A 85 14.83 -6.52 16.72
C ASN A 85 15.62 -5.68 17.72
N ASP A 86 15.58 -4.35 17.61
CA ASP A 86 16.27 -3.41 18.48
C ASP A 86 15.47 -2.11 18.67
N LYS A 87 15.86 -1.31 19.66
CA LYS A 87 15.15 -0.08 20.04
C LYS A 87 15.20 1.01 18.96
N ASN A 88 16.31 1.14 18.23
CA ASN A 88 16.46 2.17 17.20
C ASN A 88 15.56 1.85 16.00
N SER A 89 15.45 0.57 15.65
CA SER A 89 14.54 0.11 14.60
C SER A 89 13.07 0.32 14.99
N VAL A 90 12.69 0.15 16.26
CA VAL A 90 11.32 0.49 16.72
C VAL A 90 11.06 1.99 16.51
N ALA A 91 11.97 2.86 16.93
CA ALA A 91 11.84 4.30 16.74
C ALA A 91 11.74 4.69 15.25
N ALA A 92 12.51 4.04 14.38
CA ALA A 92 12.43 4.25 12.93
C ALA A 92 11.05 3.84 12.37
N VAL A 93 10.48 2.70 12.81
CA VAL A 93 9.14 2.28 12.39
C VAL A 93 8.07 3.23 12.91
N MET A 94 8.17 3.72 14.15
CA MET A 94 7.27 4.73 14.71
C MET A 94 7.28 6.00 13.87
N LYS A 95 8.46 6.52 13.50
CA LYS A 95 8.60 7.68 12.61
C LYS A 95 8.00 7.45 11.22
N GLN A 96 8.20 6.27 10.63
CA GLN A 96 7.58 5.92 9.34
C GLN A 96 6.06 5.82 9.45
N MET A 97 5.54 5.39 10.61
CA MET A 97 4.10 5.34 10.86
C MET A 97 3.49 6.75 10.92
N VAL A 98 4.16 7.69 11.58
CA VAL A 98 3.73 9.11 11.60
C VAL A 98 3.62 9.64 10.17
N ILE A 99 4.68 9.50 9.37
CA ILE A 99 4.68 9.93 7.95
C ILE A 99 3.55 9.26 7.16
N TYR A 100 3.31 7.97 7.39
CA TYR A 100 2.26 7.23 6.71
C TYR A 100 0.85 7.77 7.02
N LEU A 101 0.57 8.09 8.29
CA LEU A 101 -0.71 8.61 8.76
C LEU A 101 -0.95 10.05 8.32
N GLU A 102 0.08 10.91 8.35
CA GLU A 102 0.00 12.29 7.86
C GLU A 102 -0.34 12.34 6.36
N GLN A 103 0.22 11.42 5.56
CA GLN A 103 -0.06 11.33 4.12
C GLN A 103 -1.44 10.71 3.80
N ARG A 104 -2.14 10.14 4.79
CA ARG A 104 -3.43 9.46 4.61
C ARG A 104 -4.43 9.87 5.68
N PRO A 105 -5.00 11.09 5.58
CA PRO A 105 -5.96 11.56 6.57
C PRO A 105 -7.16 10.61 6.70
N GLU A 106 -7.47 10.25 7.94
CA GLU A 106 -8.54 9.30 8.30
C GLU A 106 -9.91 9.72 7.76
N ILE A 107 -10.15 11.02 7.59
CA ILE A 107 -11.39 11.57 7.03
C ILE A 107 -11.74 11.01 5.64
N PHE A 108 -10.74 10.56 4.87
CA PHE A 108 -10.94 9.96 3.55
C PHE A 108 -11.00 8.42 3.59
N GLN A 109 -10.75 7.79 4.75
CA GLN A 109 -10.63 6.34 4.90
C GLN A 109 -11.13 5.87 6.28
N ALA A 110 -12.45 5.72 6.44
CA ALA A 110 -13.07 5.37 7.72
C ALA A 110 -12.55 4.07 8.37
N ASP A 111 -12.14 3.07 7.58
CA ASP A 111 -11.59 1.81 8.09
C ASP A 111 -10.08 1.87 8.37
N LEU A 112 -9.40 3.00 8.16
CA LEU A 112 -7.94 3.10 8.21
C LEU A 112 -7.40 2.62 9.57
N MET A 113 -7.85 3.21 10.68
CA MET A 113 -7.33 2.90 12.01
C MET A 113 -7.57 1.43 12.40
N LYS A 114 -8.73 0.89 12.03
CA LYS A 114 -9.07 -0.52 12.21
C LYS A 114 -8.13 -1.43 11.40
N ASN A 115 -7.91 -1.11 10.13
CA ASN A 115 -7.05 -1.90 9.24
C ASN A 115 -5.58 -1.82 9.66
N VAL A 116 -5.11 -0.65 10.12
CA VAL A 116 -3.75 -0.47 10.62
C VAL A 116 -3.54 -1.29 11.90
N ALA A 117 -4.43 -1.17 12.89
CA ALA A 117 -4.36 -1.97 14.12
C ALA A 117 -4.36 -3.48 13.81
N TYR A 118 -5.27 -3.94 12.95
CA TYR A 118 -5.33 -5.35 12.52
C TYR A 118 -4.04 -5.78 11.81
N THR A 119 -3.52 -4.96 10.90
CA THR A 119 -2.31 -5.31 10.13
C THR A 119 -1.10 -5.41 11.04
N LEU A 120 -0.93 -4.45 11.96
CA LEU A 120 0.16 -4.44 12.92
C LEU A 120 0.07 -5.59 13.93
N GLY A 121 -1.13 -5.89 14.44
CA GLY A 121 -1.33 -6.93 15.44
C GLY A 121 -1.39 -8.36 14.88
N SER A 122 -1.80 -8.55 13.62
CA SER A 122 -2.11 -9.88 13.08
C SER A 122 -1.44 -10.22 11.75
N ARG A 123 -0.90 -9.24 11.03
CA ARG A 123 -0.31 -9.43 9.68
C ARG A 123 1.16 -9.03 9.62
N ARG A 124 1.78 -8.76 10.76
CA ARG A 124 3.20 -8.48 10.92
C ARG A 124 3.80 -9.46 11.92
N SER A 125 5.08 -9.78 11.75
CA SER A 125 5.84 -10.53 12.74
C SER A 125 5.96 -9.73 14.04
N LEU A 126 5.95 -10.43 15.19
CA LEU A 126 6.18 -9.83 16.50
C LEU A 126 7.61 -10.11 16.96
N LEU A 127 8.47 -9.09 16.88
CA LEU A 127 9.91 -9.18 17.15
C LEU A 127 10.24 -8.82 18.61
N PRO A 128 11.46 -9.08 19.13
CA PRO A 128 11.76 -8.95 20.56
C PRO A 128 11.50 -7.58 21.19
N CYS A 129 11.84 -6.47 20.52
CA CYS A 129 11.55 -5.12 20.99
C CYS A 129 10.16 -4.70 20.51
N ARG A 130 9.24 -4.39 21.44
CA ARG A 130 7.84 -4.06 21.12
C ARG A 130 7.34 -2.88 21.92
N VAL A 131 6.46 -2.10 21.29
CA VAL A 131 5.69 -1.04 21.91
C VAL A 131 4.23 -1.23 21.48
N ALA A 132 3.31 -1.12 22.43
CA ALA A 132 1.88 -1.24 22.19
C ALA A 132 1.20 0.05 22.64
N ILE A 133 0.54 0.73 21.69
CA ILE A 133 -0.01 2.07 21.89
C ILE A 133 -1.52 2.00 21.72
N PRO A 134 -2.31 2.34 22.76
CA PRO A 134 -3.76 2.44 22.64
C PRO A 134 -4.15 3.82 22.10
N ALA A 135 -4.86 3.87 20.97
CA ALA A 135 -5.37 5.12 20.41
C ALA A 135 -6.76 4.92 19.76
N ALA A 136 -7.62 5.92 19.85
CA ALA A 136 -8.94 5.90 19.22
C ALA A 136 -8.87 6.29 17.73
N ASP A 137 -8.10 7.34 17.43
CA ASP A 137 -7.97 7.98 16.13
C ASP A 137 -6.51 8.21 15.73
N SER A 138 -6.33 8.68 14.49
CA SER A 138 -5.01 8.96 13.90
C SER A 138 -4.25 10.08 14.60
N PHE A 139 -4.93 11.08 15.18
CA PHE A 139 -4.28 12.20 15.86
C PHE A 139 -3.67 11.76 17.19
N GLU A 140 -4.45 11.07 18.04
CA GLU A 140 -3.97 10.49 19.30
C GLU A 140 -2.81 9.52 19.06
N LEU A 141 -2.87 8.74 17.98
CA LEU A 141 -1.78 7.82 17.62
C LEU A 141 -0.51 8.56 17.20
N ILE A 142 -0.61 9.63 16.39
CA ILE A 142 0.56 10.42 15.96
C ILE A 142 1.22 11.08 17.18
N GLU A 143 0.43 11.65 18.10
CA GLU A 143 0.95 12.26 19.32
C GLU A 143 1.69 11.24 20.19
N ALA A 144 1.15 10.03 20.34
CA ALA A 144 1.78 8.96 21.12
C ALA A 144 3.00 8.29 20.44
N LEU A 145 3.21 8.52 19.14
CA LEU A 145 4.34 7.97 18.38
C LEU A 145 5.56 8.91 18.33
N ASN A 146 5.38 10.19 18.62
CA ASN A 146 6.45 11.20 18.70
C ASN A 146 7.14 11.19 20.05
#